data_AF-A0A078AKM9-F1
#
_entry.id   AF-A0A078AKM9-F1
#
_cell.length_a   1.000
_cell.length_b   1.000
_cell.length_c   1.000
_cell.angle_alpha   90.00
_cell.angle_beta   90.00
_cell.angle_gamma   90.00
#
_symmetry.space_group_name_H-M   'P 1'
#
loop_
_entity.id
_entity.type
_entity.pdbx_description
1 polymer ?
#
loop_
_entity_poly.entity_id
_entity_poly.type
_entity_poly.pdbx_seq_one_letter_code
_entity_poly.pdbx_strand_id
1 'polypeptide(L)'
;MSNKPSDSEFNFLEHSMEFLKSLSKLTLIYAVISSFGISVIYFIEEGMNSGTQLNNAFKAYEGYGSVNQFFIDYPQLYQFDDQVQICDHTTLTPENFVKQYVNKQRPCLFKGYAKIWPAFEKWTNQSYLNETSGQEIIYAEKQKDNRFAYFTAGAKRVYMTYSQFLDTFQDPNRTYHYYFSFEDPPGPLKEDIIDIPIVQDYFELEQLTFWHGFGTLTRPHTDAMENIICVFEGYKNFTIVPPHHTPFVYNGYEGLPRNYSPLEFVDPDYTKYPLFKNAKIMSAFVDQGDCLYMPSFWWHQVESSKGVTLALSHWYKVQHEFTQEIIAHYQDKFL
;
A
#
# COMPACT_ATOMS: atom_id res chain seq x y z
N MET A 1 60.83 6.45 -1.35
CA MET A 1 61.40 5.12 -1.66
C MET A 1 60.30 4.35 -2.37
N SER A 2 60.40 4.21 -3.69
CA SER A 2 59.45 3.42 -4.48
C SER A 2 59.86 1.95 -4.42
N ASN A 3 58.96 1.09 -3.94
CA ASN A 3 59.16 -0.35 -4.01
C ASN A 3 59.04 -0.77 -5.48
N LYS A 4 60.15 -1.19 -6.09
CA LYS A 4 60.10 -1.96 -7.33
C LYS A 4 59.58 -3.37 -7.01
N PRO A 5 58.68 -3.93 -7.81
CA PRO A 5 58.23 -5.31 -7.66
C PRO A 5 59.42 -6.26 -7.77
N SER A 6 59.40 -7.37 -7.02
CA SER A 6 60.46 -8.38 -7.08
C SER A 6 60.32 -9.23 -8.35
N ASP A 7 61.43 -9.79 -8.85
CA ASP A 7 61.48 -10.63 -10.07
C ASP A 7 60.55 -11.87 -10.03
N SER A 8 60.00 -12.22 -8.87
CA SER A 8 58.99 -13.28 -8.71
C SER A 8 57.58 -12.86 -9.14
N GLU A 9 57.19 -11.59 -8.95
CA GLU A 9 55.88 -11.07 -9.34
C GLU A 9 55.78 -10.84 -10.85
N PHE A 10 56.89 -10.47 -11.49
CA PHE A 10 56.98 -10.38 -12.95
C PHE A 10 56.80 -11.75 -13.62
N ASN A 11 57.45 -12.79 -13.10
CA ASN A 11 57.33 -14.16 -13.63
C ASN A 11 55.90 -14.72 -13.51
N PHE A 12 55.16 -14.40 -12.44
CA PHE A 12 53.78 -14.84 -12.28
C PHE A 12 52.83 -14.16 -13.28
N LEU A 13 52.99 -12.85 -13.50
CA LEU A 13 52.21 -12.09 -14.48
C LEU A 13 52.50 -12.54 -15.92
N GLU A 14 53.74 -12.88 -16.22
CA GLU A 14 54.15 -13.33 -17.56
C GLU A 14 53.60 -14.73 -17.89
N HIS A 15 53.67 -15.68 -16.96
CA HIS A 15 53.06 -17.01 -17.10
C HIS A 15 51.52 -16.95 -17.19
N SER A 16 50.90 -16.05 -16.43
CA SER A 16 49.44 -15.83 -16.49
C SER A 16 49.01 -15.27 -17.85
N MET A 17 49.81 -14.38 -18.42
CA MET A 17 49.56 -13.78 -19.73
C MET A 17 49.76 -14.77 -20.89
N GLU A 18 50.75 -15.67 -20.83
CA GLU A 18 50.91 -16.72 -21.84
C GLU A 18 49.79 -17.77 -21.78
N PHE A 19 49.36 -18.15 -20.57
CA PHE A 19 48.21 -19.04 -20.40
C PHE A 19 46.93 -18.44 -20.99
N LEU A 20 46.67 -17.15 -20.75
CA LEU A 20 45.52 -16.43 -21.32
C LEU A 20 45.59 -16.29 -22.85
N LYS A 21 46.79 -16.18 -23.43
CA LYS A 21 46.99 -16.18 -24.89
C LYS A 21 46.80 -17.56 -25.54
N SER A 22 46.97 -18.64 -24.76
CA SER A 22 46.81 -20.02 -25.23
C SER A 22 45.35 -20.50 -25.29
N LEU A 23 44.43 -19.77 -24.64
CA LEU A 23 43.01 -20.08 -24.61
C LEU A 23 42.32 -19.61 -25.91
N SER A 24 41.42 -20.44 -26.44
CA SER A 24 40.60 -20.03 -27.59
C SER A 24 39.75 -18.81 -27.20
N LYS A 25 39.43 -17.93 -28.17
CA LYS A 25 38.57 -16.75 -27.93
C LYS A 25 37.27 -17.09 -27.20
N LEU A 26 36.69 -18.27 -27.46
CA LEU A 26 35.47 -18.73 -26.81
C LEU A 26 35.69 -19.06 -25.33
N THR A 27 36.84 -19.65 -24.99
CA THR A 27 37.20 -20.02 -23.61
C THR A 27 37.55 -18.79 -22.77
N LEU A 28 38.17 -17.78 -23.37
CA LEU A 28 38.44 -16.49 -22.71
C LEU A 28 37.14 -15.74 -22.38
N ILE A 29 36.17 -15.78 -23.31
CA ILE A 29 34.83 -15.22 -23.11
C ILE A 29 34.10 -15.96 -21.98
N TYR A 30 34.15 -17.30 -21.95
CA TYR A 30 33.55 -18.08 -20.86
C TYR A 30 34.23 -17.84 -19.50
N ALA A 31 35.56 -17.72 -19.46
CA ALA A 31 36.29 -17.41 -18.23
C ALA A 31 35.89 -16.03 -17.69
N VAL A 32 35.84 -15.00 -18.55
CA VAL A 32 35.41 -13.65 -18.20
C VAL A 32 33.95 -13.61 -17.74
N ILE A 33 33.05 -14.33 -18.44
CA ILE A 33 31.63 -14.44 -18.05
C ILE A 33 31.46 -15.20 -16.73
N SER A 34 32.26 -16.24 -16.47
CA SER A 34 32.19 -17.01 -15.23
C SER A 34 32.75 -16.24 -14.03
N SER A 35 33.83 -15.48 -14.20
CA SER A 35 34.36 -14.60 -13.16
C SER A 35 33.43 -13.40 -12.91
N PHE A 36 32.82 -12.82 -13.95
CA PHE A 36 31.77 -11.81 -13.77
C PHE A 36 30.54 -12.40 -13.08
N GLY A 37 30.13 -13.61 -13.44
CA GLY A 37 28.97 -14.30 -12.86
C GLY A 37 29.14 -14.61 -11.37
N ILE A 38 30.32 -15.06 -10.95
CA ILE A 38 30.60 -15.39 -9.54
C ILE A 38 30.76 -14.11 -8.70
N SER A 39 31.40 -13.06 -9.23
CA SER A 39 31.44 -11.75 -8.56
C SER A 39 30.07 -11.12 -8.46
N VAL A 40 29.23 -11.24 -9.50
CA VAL A 40 27.84 -10.77 -9.49
C VAL A 40 27.02 -11.57 -8.47
N ILE A 41 27.18 -12.89 -8.36
CA ILE A 41 26.48 -13.70 -7.35
C ILE A 41 26.93 -13.32 -5.92
N TYR A 42 28.22 -13.11 -5.68
CA TYR A 42 28.73 -12.70 -4.35
C TYR A 42 28.31 -11.27 -3.99
N PHE A 43 28.28 -10.34 -4.96
CA PHE A 43 27.74 -8.99 -4.78
C PHE A 43 26.21 -8.96 -4.67
N ILE A 44 25.51 -9.96 -5.23
CA ILE A 44 24.06 -10.16 -5.06
C ILE A 44 23.77 -10.67 -3.64
N GLU A 45 24.52 -11.64 -3.12
CA GLU A 45 24.28 -12.19 -1.76
C GLU A 45 24.58 -11.19 -0.63
N GLU A 46 25.68 -10.41 -0.71
CA GLU A 46 25.96 -9.35 0.29
C GLU A 46 25.15 -8.06 0.04
N GLY A 47 24.66 -7.85 -1.20
CA GLY A 47 24.00 -6.63 -1.65
C GLY A 47 22.48 -6.55 -1.45
N MET A 48 21.81 -7.69 -1.24
CA MET A 48 20.35 -7.81 -1.13
C MET A 48 19.69 -7.13 0.09
N ASN A 49 20.45 -6.43 0.94
CA ASN A 49 19.96 -5.88 2.22
C ASN A 49 19.72 -4.36 2.25
N SER A 50 20.04 -3.60 1.20
CA SER A 50 19.85 -2.14 1.15
C SER A 50 19.06 -1.73 -0.10
N GLY A 51 17.91 -1.06 0.08
CA GLY A 51 16.97 -0.68 -1.00
C GLY A 51 17.55 0.12 -2.16
N THR A 52 18.80 0.59 -2.05
CA THR A 52 19.60 1.23 -3.09
C THR A 52 19.90 0.35 -4.31
N GLN A 53 19.93 -0.98 -4.18
CA GLN A 53 20.23 -1.87 -5.32
C GLN A 53 19.05 -2.10 -6.26
N LEU A 54 17.81 -2.14 -5.73
CA LEU A 54 16.60 -2.14 -6.55
C LEU A 54 16.65 -0.95 -7.52
N ASN A 55 16.93 0.23 -6.97
CA ASN A 55 16.93 1.49 -7.71
C ASN A 55 17.91 1.50 -8.90
N ASN A 56 19.07 0.84 -8.76
CA ASN A 56 20.06 0.71 -9.85
C ASN A 56 19.65 -0.32 -10.90
N ALA A 57 19.05 -1.46 -10.51
CA ALA A 57 18.48 -2.42 -11.44
C ALA A 57 17.27 -1.83 -12.22
N PHE A 58 16.47 -0.99 -11.56
CA PHE A 58 15.38 -0.22 -12.18
C PHE A 58 15.87 0.74 -13.25
N LYS A 59 16.86 1.57 -12.94
CA LYS A 59 17.46 2.50 -13.91
C LYS A 59 18.02 1.79 -15.14
N ALA A 60 18.55 0.58 -14.96
CA ALA A 60 19.01 -0.24 -16.07
C ALA A 60 17.83 -0.80 -16.90
N TYR A 61 16.74 -1.25 -16.28
CA TYR A 61 15.58 -1.82 -16.97
C TYR A 61 14.67 -0.76 -17.62
N GLU A 62 14.58 0.47 -17.09
CA GLU A 62 13.92 1.60 -17.76
C GLU A 62 14.51 1.89 -19.15
N GLY A 63 15.80 1.57 -19.36
CA GLY A 63 16.42 1.62 -20.69
C GLY A 63 15.88 0.59 -21.69
N TYR A 64 15.11 -0.41 -21.24
CA TYR A 64 14.61 -1.54 -22.04
C TYR A 64 13.09 -1.77 -21.94
N GLY A 65 12.36 -1.24 -20.94
CA GLY A 65 10.93 -1.50 -20.72
C GLY A 65 10.28 -0.68 -19.58
N SER A 66 9.00 -0.94 -19.27
CA SER A 66 8.30 -0.26 -18.16
C SER A 66 8.67 -0.85 -16.79
N VAL A 67 8.74 -0.02 -15.74
CA VAL A 67 9.04 -0.43 -14.35
C VAL A 67 8.11 -1.56 -13.87
N ASN A 68 6.83 -1.51 -14.24
CA ASN A 68 5.87 -2.57 -13.90
C ASN A 68 6.25 -3.92 -14.52
N GLN A 69 6.73 -3.92 -15.78
CA GLN A 69 7.12 -5.14 -16.47
C GLN A 69 8.33 -5.81 -15.80
N PHE A 70 9.28 -5.05 -15.26
CA PHE A 70 10.40 -5.62 -14.49
C PHE A 70 9.88 -6.44 -13.31
N PHE A 71 9.01 -5.87 -12.49
CA PHE A 71 8.50 -6.59 -11.32
C PHE A 71 7.65 -7.80 -11.70
N ILE A 72 6.90 -7.73 -12.82
CA ILE A 72 6.16 -8.86 -13.37
C ILE A 72 7.10 -9.98 -13.85
N ASP A 73 8.22 -9.63 -14.48
CA ASP A 73 9.20 -10.59 -15.00
C ASP A 73 10.07 -11.22 -13.90
N TYR A 74 10.24 -10.55 -12.76
CA TYR A 74 11.07 -10.99 -11.64
C TYR A 74 10.28 -11.13 -10.32
N PRO A 75 9.22 -11.97 -10.28
CA PRO A 75 8.33 -12.08 -9.12
C PRO A 75 9.02 -12.59 -7.86
N GLN A 76 10.16 -13.27 -7.96
CA GLN A 76 10.96 -13.72 -6.83
C GLN A 76 11.48 -12.57 -5.94
N LEU A 77 11.59 -11.35 -6.50
CA LEU A 77 12.05 -10.18 -5.75
C LEU A 77 10.93 -9.60 -4.86
N TYR A 78 9.67 -9.84 -5.24
CA TYR A 78 8.47 -9.34 -4.58
C TYR A 78 7.41 -10.45 -4.47
N GLN A 79 7.74 -11.49 -3.69
CA GLN A 79 6.77 -12.50 -3.33
C GLN A 79 5.82 -11.97 -2.26
N PHE A 80 4.52 -12.10 -2.52
CA PHE A 80 3.48 -11.81 -1.56
C PHE A 80 2.66 -13.06 -1.28
N ASP A 81 2.32 -13.25 -0.02
CA ASP A 81 1.36 -14.24 0.41
C ASP A 81 -0.05 -13.86 -0.05
N ASP A 82 -0.98 -14.82 -0.05
CA ASP A 82 -2.39 -14.53 -0.36
C ASP A 82 -3.07 -13.69 0.74
N GLN A 83 -2.46 -13.61 1.92
CA GLN A 83 -2.92 -12.80 3.06
C GLN A 83 -1.87 -11.76 3.43
N VAL A 84 -2.30 -10.57 3.83
CA VAL A 84 -1.41 -9.59 4.44
C VAL A 84 -0.82 -10.16 5.74
N GLN A 85 0.50 -10.02 5.90
CA GLN A 85 1.21 -10.54 7.06
C GLN A 85 0.84 -9.78 8.33
N ILE A 86 0.76 -10.51 9.44
CA ILE A 86 0.55 -9.93 10.77
C ILE A 86 1.86 -9.36 11.28
N CYS A 87 1.81 -8.11 11.72
CA CYS A 87 2.91 -7.43 12.38
C CYS A 87 2.65 -7.38 13.88
N ASP A 88 3.55 -7.98 14.64
CA ASP A 88 3.49 -7.96 16.09
C ASP A 88 3.98 -6.59 16.61
N HIS A 89 3.02 -5.71 16.91
CA HIS A 89 3.29 -4.37 17.43
C HIS A 89 3.91 -4.37 18.85
N THR A 90 4.03 -5.53 19.52
CA THR A 90 4.68 -5.63 20.84
C THR A 90 6.19 -5.82 20.75
N THR A 91 6.68 -6.35 19.62
CA THR A 91 8.09 -6.65 19.38
C THR A 91 8.68 -5.86 18.22
N LEU A 92 7.85 -5.41 17.27
CA LEU A 92 8.30 -4.62 16.12
C LEU A 92 8.65 -3.19 16.56
N THR A 93 9.90 -2.79 16.34
CA THR A 93 10.35 -1.41 16.56
C THR A 93 10.03 -0.53 15.36
N PRO A 94 9.89 0.80 15.52
CA PRO A 94 9.69 1.74 14.41
C PRO A 94 10.73 1.60 13.29
N GLU A 95 12.02 1.49 13.64
CA GLU A 95 13.11 1.27 12.68
C GLU A 95 12.93 -0.03 11.87
N ASN A 96 12.57 -1.13 12.55
CA ASN A 96 12.34 -2.40 11.88
C ASN A 96 11.07 -2.37 11.03
N PHE A 97 10.02 -1.68 11.47
CA PHE A 97 8.83 -1.47 10.66
C PHE A 97 9.17 -0.75 9.35
N VAL A 98 9.93 0.35 9.43
CA VAL A 98 10.41 1.09 8.25
C VAL A 98 11.25 0.19 7.34
N LYS A 99 12.25 -0.51 7.89
CA LYS A 99 13.17 -1.34 7.10
C LYS A 99 12.49 -2.54 6.45
N GLN A 100 11.54 -3.19 7.14
CA GLN A 100 10.97 -4.47 6.71
C GLN A 100 9.69 -4.31 5.90
N TYR A 101 8.91 -3.26 6.14
CA TYR A 101 7.60 -3.05 5.52
C TYR A 101 7.60 -1.81 4.62
N VAL A 102 7.89 -0.64 5.17
CA VAL A 102 7.78 0.64 4.44
C VAL A 102 8.75 0.71 3.26
N ASN A 103 10.04 0.47 3.50
CA ASN A 103 11.08 0.47 2.46
C ASN A 103 10.91 -0.64 1.42
N LYS A 104 10.12 -1.66 1.74
CA LYS A 104 9.80 -2.76 0.84
C LYS A 104 8.39 -2.64 0.25
N GLN A 105 7.69 -1.54 0.50
CA GLN A 105 6.29 -1.31 0.13
C GLN A 105 5.40 -2.51 0.44
N ARG A 106 5.49 -3.09 1.64
CA ARG A 106 4.70 -4.25 2.05
C ARG A 106 3.58 -3.86 3.00
N PRO A 107 2.32 -4.24 2.71
CA PRO A 107 1.23 -4.06 3.66
C PRO A 107 1.45 -4.94 4.89
N CYS A 108 0.84 -4.51 5.99
CA CYS A 108 1.11 -5.07 7.32
C CYS A 108 -0.12 -4.90 8.21
N LEU A 109 -0.59 -6.00 8.81
CA LEU A 109 -1.77 -6.03 9.67
C LEU A 109 -1.37 -6.06 11.14
N PHE A 110 -1.69 -5.01 11.89
CA PHE A 110 -1.47 -4.91 13.33
C PHE A 110 -2.74 -5.34 14.08
N LYS A 111 -2.72 -6.56 14.62
CA LYS A 111 -3.86 -7.11 15.37
C LYS A 111 -3.99 -6.41 16.73
N GLY A 112 -5.19 -5.94 17.05
CA GLY A 112 -5.52 -5.33 18.35
C GLY A 112 -4.82 -3.99 18.63
N TYR A 113 -4.15 -3.40 17.64
CA TYR A 113 -3.35 -2.20 17.86
C TYR A 113 -4.20 -0.98 18.20
N ALA A 114 -5.38 -0.83 17.59
CA ALA A 114 -6.30 0.28 17.83
C ALA A 114 -6.84 0.33 19.28
N LYS A 115 -6.64 -0.72 20.08
CA LYS A 115 -7.09 -0.79 21.48
C LYS A 115 -6.38 0.17 22.43
N ILE A 116 -5.24 0.74 22.02
CA ILE A 116 -4.54 1.75 22.83
C ILE A 116 -5.23 3.12 22.80
N TRP A 117 -6.15 3.34 21.86
CA TRP A 117 -6.88 4.60 21.72
C TRP A 117 -8.09 4.65 22.67
N PRO A 118 -8.37 5.81 23.31
CA PRO A 118 -9.66 6.04 23.98
C PRO A 118 -10.87 5.79 23.07
N ALA A 119 -10.73 6.08 21.78
CA ALA A 119 -11.74 5.84 20.74
C ALA A 119 -12.26 4.39 20.71
N PHE A 120 -11.40 3.40 21.00
CA PHE A 120 -11.80 1.98 20.94
C PHE A 120 -12.93 1.63 21.91
N GLU A 121 -12.87 2.14 23.14
CA GLU A 121 -13.91 1.92 24.14
C GLU A 121 -15.12 2.85 23.95
N LYS A 122 -14.88 4.05 23.41
CA LYS A 122 -15.88 5.13 23.37
C LYS A 122 -16.75 5.12 22.10
N TRP A 123 -16.17 4.86 20.93
CA TRP A 123 -16.83 5.11 19.65
C TRP A 123 -17.87 4.05 19.27
N THR A 124 -17.88 2.89 19.93
CA THR A 124 -18.96 1.91 19.82
C THR A 124 -20.22 2.30 20.61
N ASN A 125 -20.12 3.34 21.46
CA ASN A 125 -21.25 3.85 22.23
C ASN A 125 -21.93 5.01 21.48
N GLN A 126 -23.08 4.73 20.87
CA GLN A 126 -23.85 5.73 20.14
C GLN A 126 -24.30 6.91 21.01
N SER A 127 -24.62 6.70 22.30
CA SER A 127 -24.98 7.81 23.21
C SER A 127 -23.79 8.74 23.40
N TYR A 128 -22.58 8.20 23.56
CA TYR A 128 -21.36 9.00 23.65
C TYR A 128 -21.12 9.82 22.37
N LEU A 129 -21.24 9.20 21.19
CA LEU A 129 -21.09 9.90 19.91
C LEU A 129 -22.10 11.06 19.77
N ASN A 130 -23.35 10.82 20.19
CA ASN A 130 -24.43 11.80 20.09
C ASN A 130 -24.24 12.97 21.09
N GLU A 131 -23.88 12.66 22.33
CA GLU A 131 -23.63 13.68 23.38
C GLU A 131 -22.38 14.52 23.06
N THR A 132 -21.33 13.90 22.53
CA THR A 132 -20.03 14.55 22.30
C THR A 132 -20.02 15.40 21.03
N SER A 133 -20.56 14.88 19.92
CA SER A 133 -20.48 15.53 18.61
C SER A 133 -21.78 15.51 17.81
N GLY A 134 -22.92 15.14 18.41
CA GLY A 134 -24.19 14.99 17.68
C GLY A 134 -24.68 16.27 16.99
N GLN A 135 -24.31 17.45 17.49
CA GLN A 135 -24.69 18.74 16.91
C GLN A 135 -23.72 19.22 15.81
N GLU A 136 -22.58 18.56 15.63
CA GLU A 136 -21.64 18.90 14.57
C GLU A 136 -22.30 18.68 13.20
N ILE A 137 -22.09 19.63 12.29
CA ILE A 137 -22.56 19.50 10.91
C ILE A 137 -21.50 18.73 10.13
N ILE A 138 -21.91 17.61 9.56
CA ILE A 138 -21.06 16.77 8.71
C ILE A 138 -21.51 16.87 7.25
N TYR A 139 -20.62 16.47 6.33
CA TYR A 139 -20.96 16.31 4.92
C TYR A 139 -20.99 14.84 4.53
N ALA A 140 -22.19 14.23 4.57
CA ALA A 140 -22.38 12.82 4.30
C ALA A 140 -22.79 12.56 2.85
N GLU A 141 -22.35 11.43 2.31
CA GLU A 141 -22.74 10.98 0.98
C GLU A 141 -23.99 10.12 1.07
N LYS A 142 -25.02 10.53 0.33
CA LYS A 142 -26.34 9.93 0.27
C LYS A 142 -26.54 9.20 -1.05
N GLN A 143 -26.87 7.91 -0.98
CA GLN A 143 -27.05 7.03 -2.13
C GLN A 143 -28.19 6.03 -1.91
N LYS A 144 -28.76 5.48 -2.99
CA LYS A 144 -29.81 4.45 -2.91
C LYS A 144 -29.25 3.04 -2.73
N ASP A 145 -28.01 2.85 -3.14
CA ASP A 145 -27.26 1.60 -3.05
C ASP A 145 -25.94 1.93 -2.37
N ASN A 146 -25.47 1.09 -1.44
CA ASN A 146 -24.18 1.22 -0.75
C ASN A 146 -23.02 0.53 -1.51
N ARG A 147 -23.29 -0.06 -2.67
CA ARG A 147 -22.28 -0.55 -3.61
C ARG A 147 -21.60 0.62 -4.33
N PHE A 148 -20.27 0.63 -4.30
CA PHE A 148 -19.42 1.73 -4.73
C PHE A 148 -19.74 3.03 -4.01
N ALA A 149 -19.24 3.12 -2.77
CA ALA A 149 -19.05 4.39 -2.11
C ALA A 149 -18.35 5.37 -3.08
N TYR A 150 -19.09 6.41 -3.47
CA TYR A 150 -18.63 7.60 -4.19
C TYR A 150 -18.40 7.39 -5.68
N PHE A 151 -18.55 8.47 -6.45
CA PHE A 151 -18.55 8.46 -7.92
C PHE A 151 -19.63 7.55 -8.55
N THR A 152 -20.65 7.15 -7.79
CA THR A 152 -21.80 6.40 -8.28
C THR A 152 -22.86 7.33 -8.82
N ALA A 153 -23.43 6.98 -9.98
CA ALA A 153 -24.47 7.75 -10.62
C ALA A 153 -25.66 7.95 -9.65
N GLY A 154 -25.95 9.22 -9.33
CA GLY A 154 -27.04 9.59 -8.42
C GLY A 154 -26.66 9.73 -6.94
N ALA A 155 -25.40 9.46 -6.57
CA ALA A 155 -24.88 9.84 -5.27
C ALA A 155 -24.88 11.38 -5.12
N LYS A 156 -25.26 11.87 -3.94
CA LYS A 156 -25.24 13.31 -3.61
C LYS A 156 -24.65 13.50 -2.23
N ARG A 157 -23.84 14.53 -2.06
CA ARG A 157 -23.42 14.96 -0.74
C ARG A 157 -24.46 15.88 -0.11
N VAL A 158 -24.71 15.70 1.17
CA VAL A 158 -25.70 16.46 1.94
C VAL A 158 -25.12 16.85 3.29
N TYR A 159 -25.40 18.09 3.71
CA TYR A 159 -25.13 18.52 5.07
C TYR A 159 -26.23 18.04 6.01
N MET A 160 -25.85 17.52 7.16
CA MET A 160 -26.76 17.11 8.24
C MET A 160 -26.02 17.11 9.57
N THR A 161 -26.74 17.08 10.69
CA THR A 161 -26.07 16.90 11.98
C THR A 161 -25.56 15.47 12.12
N TYR A 162 -24.49 15.26 12.89
CA TYR A 162 -23.98 13.92 13.15
C TYR A 162 -25.03 13.04 13.86
N SER A 163 -25.85 13.63 14.73
CA SER A 163 -26.98 12.95 15.37
C SER A 163 -28.00 12.41 14.35
N GLN A 164 -28.43 13.25 13.40
CA GLN A 164 -29.33 12.84 12.32
C GLN A 164 -28.72 11.72 11.47
N PHE A 165 -27.40 11.73 11.28
CA PHE A 165 -26.67 10.72 10.54
C PHE A 165 -26.67 9.38 11.29
N LEU A 166 -26.38 9.38 12.59
CA LEU A 166 -26.40 8.19 13.44
C LEU A 166 -27.81 7.55 13.48
N ASP A 167 -28.86 8.36 13.54
CA ASP A 167 -30.24 7.88 13.52
C ASP A 167 -30.57 7.09 12.24
N THR A 168 -29.89 7.36 11.11
CA THR A 168 -30.13 6.63 9.85
C THR A 168 -29.77 5.15 9.93
N PHE A 169 -28.88 4.75 10.84
CA PHE A 169 -28.49 3.36 11.03
C PHE A 169 -29.53 2.54 11.77
N GLN A 170 -30.39 3.21 12.55
CA GLN A 170 -31.44 2.59 13.35
C GLN A 170 -32.71 2.30 12.54
N ASP A 171 -32.83 2.85 11.32
CA ASP A 171 -33.96 2.59 10.42
C ASP A 171 -33.72 1.30 9.60
N PRO A 172 -34.42 0.19 9.90
CA PRO A 172 -34.30 -1.05 9.14
C PRO A 172 -34.89 -0.94 7.72
N ASN A 173 -35.72 0.07 7.45
CA ASN A 173 -36.40 0.31 6.18
C ASN A 173 -35.86 1.54 5.44
N ARG A 174 -34.61 1.95 5.75
CA ARG A 174 -34.01 3.15 5.16
C ARG A 174 -34.05 3.08 3.64
N THR A 175 -34.55 4.15 3.03
CA THR A 175 -34.56 4.30 1.57
C THR A 175 -33.19 4.70 1.02
N TYR A 176 -32.37 5.33 1.85
CA TYR A 176 -31.06 5.84 1.48
C TYR A 176 -30.00 5.33 2.45
N HIS A 177 -28.83 5.08 1.91
CA HIS A 177 -27.61 4.81 2.63
C HIS A 177 -26.79 6.09 2.73
N TYR A 178 -26.17 6.27 3.89
CA TYR A 178 -25.31 7.40 4.19
C TYR A 178 -23.92 6.90 4.51
N TYR A 179 -22.89 7.59 4.00
CA TYR A 179 -21.50 7.28 4.30
C TYR A 179 -20.74 8.58 4.53
N PHE A 180 -20.23 8.74 5.74
CA PHE A 180 -19.41 9.87 6.15
C PHE A 180 -17.93 9.54 5.88
N SER A 181 -17.27 10.39 5.09
CA SER A 181 -15.88 10.23 4.67
C SER A 181 -15.23 11.55 4.25
N PHE A 182 -13.93 11.48 3.95
CA PHE A 182 -13.06 12.57 3.49
C PHE A 182 -12.96 13.78 4.44
N GLU A 183 -13.48 13.65 5.66
CA GLU A 183 -13.39 14.67 6.69
C GLU A 183 -12.82 14.05 7.97
N ASP A 184 -12.29 14.91 8.83
CA ASP A 184 -11.85 14.51 10.16
C ASP A 184 -13.02 14.04 11.03
N PRO A 185 -12.75 13.35 12.14
CA PRO A 185 -13.76 13.06 13.16
C PRO A 185 -14.46 14.36 13.62
N PRO A 186 -15.79 14.32 13.78
CA PRO A 186 -16.57 15.53 14.02
C PRO A 186 -16.32 16.06 15.43
N GLY A 187 -16.02 17.35 15.54
CA GLY A 187 -15.93 18.06 16.81
C GLY A 187 -14.97 17.43 17.83
N PRO A 188 -15.38 17.33 19.11
CA PRO A 188 -14.52 16.82 20.18
C PRO A 188 -14.07 15.35 20.07
N LEU A 189 -14.63 14.55 19.15
CA LEU A 189 -14.15 13.16 18.95
C LEU A 189 -12.67 13.10 18.57
N LYS A 190 -12.10 14.18 18.01
CA LYS A 190 -10.65 14.25 17.74
C LYS A 190 -9.79 14.06 19.00
N GLU A 191 -10.31 14.39 20.18
CA GLU A 191 -9.62 14.24 21.46
C GLU A 191 -9.47 12.78 21.90
N ASP A 192 -10.22 11.86 21.28
CA ASP A 192 -10.09 10.41 21.53
C ASP A 192 -8.98 9.75 20.71
N ILE A 193 -8.30 10.52 19.88
CA ILE A 193 -7.30 10.05 18.92
C ILE A 193 -5.91 10.29 19.51
N ILE A 194 -5.06 9.28 19.44
CA ILE A 194 -3.63 9.40 19.73
C ILE A 194 -2.81 9.20 18.45
N ASP A 195 -1.59 9.73 18.43
CA ASP A 195 -0.64 9.46 17.36
C ASP A 195 -0.24 7.98 17.36
N ILE A 196 0.06 7.42 16.19
CA ILE A 196 0.45 6.03 16.03
C ILE A 196 1.93 5.85 16.40
N PRO A 197 2.27 5.18 17.53
CA PRO A 197 3.65 5.15 18.03
C PRO A 197 4.66 4.51 17.06
N ILE A 198 4.25 3.52 16.26
CA ILE A 198 5.17 2.81 15.35
C ILE A 198 5.69 3.70 14.21
N VAL A 199 5.00 4.82 13.91
CA VAL A 199 5.37 5.74 12.82
C VAL A 199 5.58 7.18 13.24
N GLN A 200 5.27 7.56 14.50
CA GLN A 200 5.21 8.97 14.92
C GLN A 200 6.50 9.77 14.61
N ASP A 201 7.67 9.14 14.76
CA ASP A 201 8.98 9.81 14.62
C ASP A 201 9.54 9.71 13.19
N TYR A 202 8.85 8.99 12.31
CA TYR A 202 9.31 8.69 10.95
C TYR A 202 8.40 9.29 9.87
N PHE A 203 7.10 9.44 10.17
CA PHE A 203 6.09 9.82 9.20
C PHE A 203 5.53 11.21 9.54
N GLU A 204 5.28 12.01 8.51
CA GLU A 204 4.57 13.29 8.64
C GLU A 204 3.10 13.09 8.32
N LEU A 205 2.23 13.28 9.32
CA LEU A 205 0.78 13.17 9.18
C LEU A 205 0.24 14.33 8.33
N GLU A 206 -0.48 14.02 7.26
CA GLU A 206 -1.11 14.99 6.36
C GLU A 206 -2.57 15.19 6.71
N GLN A 207 -3.30 14.09 6.92
CA GLN A 207 -4.74 14.12 7.03
C GLN A 207 -5.26 12.95 7.87
N LEU A 208 -6.33 13.21 8.62
CA LEU A 208 -7.18 12.16 9.16
C LEU A 208 -8.43 12.00 8.29
N THR A 209 -8.94 10.78 8.17
CA THR A 209 -10.23 10.56 7.53
C THR A 209 -11.08 9.61 8.34
N PHE A 210 -12.21 10.12 8.79
CA PHE A 210 -13.22 9.37 9.51
C PHE A 210 -14.14 8.66 8.52
N TRP A 211 -14.21 7.34 8.63
CA TRP A 211 -15.03 6.49 7.78
C TRP A 211 -16.15 5.89 8.60
N HIS A 212 -17.34 6.45 8.53
CA HIS A 212 -18.51 5.96 9.27
C HIS A 212 -19.65 5.68 8.30
N GLY A 213 -20.15 4.45 8.27
CA GLY A 213 -21.24 4.06 7.37
C GLY A 213 -21.83 2.69 7.69
N PHE A 214 -22.59 2.15 6.73
CA PHE A 214 -23.27 0.86 6.88
C PHE A 214 -23.16 0.01 5.61
N GLY A 215 -22.49 -1.15 5.69
CA GLY A 215 -22.44 -2.12 4.59
C GLY A 215 -21.79 -1.62 3.30
N THR A 216 -20.84 -0.69 3.37
CA THR A 216 -20.29 -0.04 2.18
C THR A 216 -19.31 -0.93 1.42
N LEU A 217 -19.38 -0.89 0.09
CA LEU A 217 -18.34 -1.43 -0.79
C LEU A 217 -17.69 -0.27 -1.53
N THR A 218 -16.39 -0.05 -1.36
CA THR A 218 -15.67 0.99 -2.11
C THR A 218 -15.21 0.42 -3.46
N ARG A 219 -15.23 1.25 -4.51
CA ARG A 219 -14.71 0.86 -5.83
C ARG A 219 -13.20 0.61 -5.75
N PRO A 220 -12.63 -0.31 -6.54
CA PRO A 220 -11.18 -0.48 -6.53
C PRO A 220 -10.46 0.77 -6.99
N HIS A 221 -9.52 1.21 -6.18
CA HIS A 221 -8.75 2.43 -6.41
C HIS A 221 -7.37 2.34 -5.75
N THR A 222 -6.59 3.38 -5.93
CA THR A 222 -5.32 3.57 -5.26
C THR A 222 -5.17 5.01 -4.77
N ASP A 223 -4.42 5.18 -3.68
CA ASP A 223 -4.11 6.48 -3.09
C ASP A 223 -2.61 6.80 -3.17
N ALA A 224 -2.29 8.08 -3.24
CA ALA A 224 -0.93 8.59 -3.37
C ALA A 224 -0.27 8.90 -2.01
N MET A 225 -0.77 8.32 -0.91
CA MET A 225 -0.31 8.55 0.46
C MET A 225 -0.11 7.21 1.18
N GLU A 226 0.76 7.20 2.19
CA GLU A 226 0.84 6.06 3.11
C GLU A 226 -0.39 6.11 4.03
N ASN A 227 -1.03 4.97 4.26
CA ASN A 227 -2.24 4.91 5.10
C ASN A 227 -2.06 3.91 6.23
N ILE A 228 -2.40 4.31 7.45
CA ILE A 228 -2.71 3.36 8.52
C ILE A 228 -4.19 3.53 8.88
N ILE A 229 -4.99 2.55 8.47
CA ILE A 229 -6.43 2.52 8.76
C ILE A 229 -6.73 1.60 9.93
N CYS A 230 -7.39 2.14 10.95
CA CYS A 230 -7.78 1.42 12.16
C CYS A 230 -9.31 1.30 12.25
N VAL A 231 -9.82 0.13 12.61
CA VAL A 231 -11.26 -0.12 12.75
C VAL A 231 -11.67 -0.09 14.22
N PHE A 232 -12.70 0.69 14.53
CA PHE A 232 -13.23 0.91 15.88
C PHE A 232 -14.61 0.30 16.11
N GLU A 233 -15.40 0.11 15.04
CA GLU A 233 -16.66 -0.64 15.06
C GLU A 233 -16.81 -1.44 13.77
N GLY A 234 -17.28 -2.69 13.87
CA GLY A 234 -17.44 -3.60 12.73
C GLY A 234 -16.10 -4.14 12.22
N TYR A 235 -16.01 -4.36 10.89
CA TYR A 235 -14.81 -4.86 10.24
C TYR A 235 -14.70 -4.31 8.81
N LYS A 236 -13.50 -4.40 8.22
CA LYS A 236 -13.24 -4.13 6.79
C LYS A 236 -12.45 -5.27 6.15
N ASN A 237 -12.95 -5.76 5.02
CA ASN A 237 -12.29 -6.74 4.15
C ASN A 237 -11.62 -6.01 3.00
N PHE A 238 -10.30 -6.09 2.93
CA PHE A 238 -9.53 -5.55 1.83
C PHE A 238 -9.21 -6.65 0.83
N THR A 239 -9.45 -6.38 -0.45
CA THR A 239 -8.92 -7.14 -1.58
C THR A 239 -7.90 -6.26 -2.28
N ILE A 240 -6.64 -6.70 -2.31
CA ILE A 240 -5.47 -5.85 -2.55
C ILE A 240 -4.67 -6.39 -3.73
N VAL A 241 -4.17 -5.49 -4.58
CA VAL A 241 -3.31 -5.82 -5.72
C VAL A 241 -2.07 -4.92 -5.68
N PRO A 242 -0.85 -5.46 -5.84
CA PRO A 242 0.37 -4.66 -5.75
C PRO A 242 0.46 -3.65 -6.92
N PRO A 243 1.13 -2.50 -6.73
CA PRO A 243 1.19 -1.44 -7.72
C PRO A 243 1.72 -1.89 -9.10
N HIS A 244 2.71 -2.80 -9.14
CA HIS A 244 3.26 -3.29 -10.41
C HIS A 244 2.30 -4.17 -11.21
N HIS A 245 1.18 -4.61 -10.61
CA HIS A 245 0.09 -5.31 -11.31
C HIS A 245 -0.98 -4.37 -11.86
N THR A 246 -0.77 -3.06 -11.83
CA THR A 246 -1.63 -2.06 -12.49
C THR A 246 -2.03 -2.44 -13.94
N PRO A 247 -1.16 -3.01 -14.80
CA PRO A 247 -1.55 -3.42 -16.15
C PRO A 247 -2.71 -4.43 -16.22
N PHE A 248 -2.99 -5.15 -15.12
CA PHE A 248 -4.02 -6.18 -15.06
C PHE A 248 -5.35 -5.70 -14.46
N VAL A 249 -5.40 -4.48 -13.92
CA VAL A 249 -6.58 -3.96 -13.19
C VAL A 249 -7.41 -2.96 -13.99
N TYR A 250 -7.14 -2.75 -15.28
CA TYR A 250 -7.94 -1.87 -16.15
C TYR A 250 -8.07 -0.43 -15.62
N ASN A 251 -6.98 0.12 -15.11
CA ASN A 251 -6.97 1.43 -14.50
C ASN A 251 -7.39 2.55 -15.49
N GLY A 252 -8.32 3.41 -15.11
CA GLY A 252 -8.85 4.49 -15.94
C GLY A 252 -9.70 4.05 -17.13
N TYR A 253 -10.09 2.78 -17.22
CA TYR A 253 -11.02 2.31 -18.26
C TYR A 253 -12.43 2.84 -18.00
N GLU A 254 -13.26 2.83 -19.04
CA GLU A 254 -14.67 3.25 -19.00
C GLU A 254 -14.87 4.71 -18.54
N GLY A 255 -13.89 5.57 -18.80
CA GLY A 255 -13.94 6.99 -18.47
C GLY A 255 -13.67 7.30 -16.99
N LEU A 256 -13.22 6.31 -16.21
CA LEU A 256 -12.78 6.54 -14.84
C LEU A 256 -11.41 7.24 -14.80
N PRO A 257 -11.08 7.95 -13.71
CA PRO A 257 -9.72 8.44 -13.48
C PRO A 257 -8.72 7.28 -13.36
N ARG A 258 -7.43 7.55 -13.63
CA ARG A 258 -6.39 6.51 -13.69
C ARG A 258 -6.09 5.82 -12.37
N ASN A 259 -6.48 6.41 -11.25
CA ASN A 259 -6.38 5.80 -9.93
C ASN A 259 -7.62 4.96 -9.55
N TYR A 260 -8.58 4.77 -10.46
CA TYR A 260 -9.75 3.91 -10.28
C TYR A 260 -9.80 2.80 -11.32
N SER A 261 -10.46 1.71 -10.96
CA SER A 261 -10.76 0.60 -11.86
C SER A 261 -12.28 0.38 -11.99
N PRO A 262 -12.77 0.05 -13.21
CA PRO A 262 -14.16 -0.34 -13.42
C PRO A 262 -14.42 -1.83 -13.11
N LEU A 263 -13.37 -2.61 -12.88
CA LEU A 263 -13.42 -4.03 -12.50
C LEU A 263 -13.65 -4.14 -10.98
N GLU A 264 -14.54 -5.01 -10.54
CA GLU A 264 -14.65 -5.42 -9.13
C GLU A 264 -13.64 -6.53 -8.83
N PHE A 265 -12.88 -6.42 -7.74
CA PHE A 265 -11.92 -7.45 -7.33
C PHE A 265 -12.60 -8.59 -6.56
N VAL A 266 -13.67 -8.29 -5.81
CA VAL A 266 -14.43 -9.28 -5.02
C VAL A 266 -15.35 -10.17 -5.86
N ASP A 267 -15.77 -9.69 -7.04
CA ASP A 267 -16.62 -10.42 -7.98
C ASP A 267 -16.23 -10.08 -9.43
N PRO A 268 -15.06 -10.54 -9.90
CA PRO A 268 -14.49 -10.13 -11.17
C PRO A 268 -15.21 -10.76 -12.38
N ASP A 269 -15.73 -9.92 -13.27
CA ASP A 269 -16.19 -10.36 -14.60
C ASP A 269 -14.98 -10.63 -15.51
N TYR A 270 -14.51 -11.87 -15.52
CA TYR A 270 -13.40 -12.32 -16.37
C TYR A 270 -13.72 -12.40 -17.86
N THR A 271 -14.99 -12.29 -18.25
CA THR A 271 -15.37 -12.20 -19.67
C THR A 271 -15.05 -10.80 -20.18
N LYS A 272 -15.37 -9.78 -19.37
CA LYS A 272 -15.12 -8.38 -19.67
C LYS A 272 -13.67 -7.97 -19.38
N TYR A 273 -13.07 -8.52 -18.32
CA TYR A 273 -11.75 -8.14 -17.81
C TYR A 273 -10.78 -9.34 -17.70
N PRO A 274 -10.49 -10.05 -18.81
CA PRO A 274 -9.72 -11.30 -18.78
C PRO A 274 -8.30 -11.19 -18.22
N LEU A 275 -7.59 -10.07 -18.44
CA LEU A 275 -6.24 -9.83 -17.92
C LEU A 275 -6.12 -9.90 -16.40
N PHE A 276 -7.22 -9.71 -15.65
CA PHE A 276 -7.18 -9.74 -14.18
C PHE A 276 -6.79 -11.11 -13.63
N LYS A 277 -6.92 -12.19 -14.42
CA LYS A 277 -6.42 -13.53 -14.05
C LYS A 277 -4.91 -13.56 -13.79
N ASN A 278 -4.17 -12.60 -14.33
CA ASN A 278 -2.72 -12.48 -14.14
C ASN A 278 -2.34 -11.65 -12.90
N ALA A 279 -3.30 -11.00 -12.25
CA ALA A 279 -3.05 -10.22 -11.06
C ALA A 279 -2.88 -11.14 -9.84
N LYS A 280 -1.78 -10.96 -9.10
CA LYS A 280 -1.69 -11.41 -7.71
C LYS A 280 -2.63 -10.60 -6.84
N ILE A 281 -3.47 -11.32 -6.08
CA ILE A 281 -4.43 -10.75 -5.14
C ILE A 281 -4.00 -11.15 -3.73
N MET A 282 -4.05 -10.20 -2.80
CA MET A 282 -3.92 -10.42 -1.38
C MET A 282 -5.22 -10.02 -0.68
N SER A 283 -5.51 -10.59 0.48
CA SER A 283 -6.58 -10.10 1.35
C SER A 283 -6.11 -9.70 2.73
N ALA A 284 -6.84 -8.77 3.35
CA ALA A 284 -6.71 -8.44 4.76
C ALA A 284 -8.08 -8.32 5.40
N PHE A 285 -8.32 -9.10 6.44
CA PHE A 285 -9.48 -8.94 7.34
C PHE A 285 -9.06 -8.04 8.50
N VAL A 286 -9.54 -6.80 8.50
CA VAL A 286 -9.27 -5.81 9.55
C VAL A 286 -10.47 -5.79 10.49
N ASP A 287 -10.32 -6.46 11.63
CA ASP A 287 -11.37 -6.59 12.63
C ASP A 287 -11.42 -5.36 13.53
N GLN A 288 -12.47 -5.26 14.35
CA GLN A 288 -12.54 -4.24 15.39
C GLN A 288 -11.31 -4.30 16.31
N GLY A 289 -10.61 -3.18 16.42
CA GLY A 289 -9.38 -3.05 17.19
C GLY A 289 -8.11 -3.26 16.38
N ASP A 290 -8.18 -3.68 15.12
CA ASP A 290 -7.00 -3.85 14.28
C ASP A 290 -6.68 -2.58 13.49
N CYS A 291 -5.42 -2.47 13.06
CA CYS A 291 -4.98 -1.47 12.09
C CYS A 291 -4.26 -2.13 10.91
N LEU A 292 -4.49 -1.63 9.70
CA LEU A 292 -3.79 -2.05 8.48
C LEU A 292 -2.90 -0.91 7.99
N TYR A 293 -1.60 -1.15 7.91
CA TYR A 293 -0.71 -0.33 7.10
C TYR A 293 -0.85 -0.73 5.64
N MET A 294 -1.27 0.24 4.82
CA MET A 294 -1.36 0.15 3.37
C MET A 294 -0.33 1.11 2.76
N PRO A 295 0.68 0.60 2.04
CA PRO A 295 1.64 1.46 1.39
C PRO A 295 0.99 2.26 0.26
N SER A 296 1.59 3.40 -0.06
CA SER A 296 1.14 4.22 -1.19
C SER A 296 1.09 3.43 -2.51
N PHE A 297 0.14 3.79 -3.37
CA PHE A 297 -0.10 3.21 -4.70
C PHE A 297 -0.62 1.76 -4.76
N TRP A 298 -0.89 1.13 -3.62
CA TRP A 298 -1.51 -0.19 -3.60
C TRP A 298 -2.98 -0.13 -4.00
N TRP A 299 -3.34 -0.93 -5.00
CA TRP A 299 -4.72 -1.08 -5.44
C TRP A 299 -5.50 -1.83 -4.38
N HIS A 300 -6.67 -1.31 -4.02
CA HIS A 300 -7.50 -1.95 -3.01
C HIS A 300 -9.00 -1.75 -3.25
N GLN A 301 -9.77 -2.80 -2.98
CA GLN A 301 -11.22 -2.77 -2.81
C GLN A 301 -11.56 -3.04 -1.35
N VAL A 302 -12.50 -2.28 -0.78
CA VAL A 302 -12.84 -2.39 0.64
C VAL A 302 -14.31 -2.70 0.80
N GLU A 303 -14.63 -3.86 1.36
CA GLU A 303 -15.97 -4.24 1.80
C GLU A 303 -16.06 -4.04 3.31
N SER A 304 -16.96 -3.18 3.78
CA SER A 304 -17.24 -3.00 5.21
C SER A 304 -18.25 -4.04 5.70
N SER A 305 -18.32 -4.24 7.01
CA SER A 305 -19.27 -5.17 7.63
C SER A 305 -20.71 -4.91 7.19
N LYS A 306 -21.57 -5.95 7.22
CA LYS A 306 -23.00 -5.82 6.89
C LYS A 306 -23.80 -4.92 7.85
N GLY A 307 -23.18 -4.38 8.89
CA GLY A 307 -23.76 -3.46 9.86
C GLY A 307 -23.09 -2.09 9.82
N VAL A 308 -23.14 -1.38 10.95
CA VAL A 308 -22.39 -0.15 11.16
C VAL A 308 -20.89 -0.46 11.10
N THR A 309 -20.13 0.43 10.50
CA THR A 309 -18.67 0.36 10.49
C THR A 309 -18.10 1.74 10.70
N LEU A 310 -17.15 1.82 11.62
CA LEU A 310 -16.45 3.05 11.99
C LEU A 310 -14.95 2.76 11.96
N ALA A 311 -14.22 3.51 11.13
CA ALA A 311 -12.77 3.41 10.99
C ALA A 311 -12.13 4.80 10.84
N LEU A 312 -10.83 4.88 11.11
CA LEU A 312 -10.04 6.09 10.95
C LEU A 312 -8.80 5.79 10.11
N SER A 313 -8.63 6.50 8.99
CA SER A 313 -7.38 6.51 8.25
C SER A 313 -6.48 7.63 8.73
N HIS A 314 -5.21 7.29 8.96
CA HIS A 314 -4.12 8.23 9.14
C HIS A 314 -3.33 8.27 7.84
N TRP A 315 -3.41 9.39 7.13
CA TRP A 315 -2.72 9.59 5.88
C TRP A 315 -1.44 10.35 6.11
N TYR A 316 -0.33 9.78 5.63
CA TYR A 316 0.99 10.36 5.77
C TYR A 316 1.60 10.63 4.39
N LYS A 317 2.52 11.58 4.34
CA LYS A 317 3.36 11.77 3.15
C LYS A 317 4.02 10.46 2.77
N VAL A 318 4.14 10.25 1.45
CA VAL A 318 4.88 9.11 0.88
C VAL A 318 6.28 9.07 1.46
N GLN A 319 6.68 7.92 2.00
CA GLN A 319 7.99 7.77 2.66
C GLN A 319 9.09 7.29 1.70
N HIS A 320 8.70 6.71 0.57
CA HIS A 320 9.64 6.09 -0.35
C HIS A 320 10.17 7.11 -1.37
N GLU A 321 11.45 7.47 -1.28
CA GLU A 321 12.11 8.47 -2.14
C GLU A 321 11.91 8.19 -3.64
N PHE A 322 12.00 6.93 -4.07
CA PHE A 322 11.73 6.55 -5.45
C PHE A 322 10.24 6.69 -5.83
N THR A 323 9.31 6.47 -4.89
CA THR A 323 7.89 6.71 -5.14
C THR A 323 7.62 8.21 -5.24
N GLN A 324 8.32 9.04 -4.45
CA GLN A 324 8.29 10.49 -4.59
C GLN A 324 8.86 10.94 -5.95
N GLU A 325 9.94 10.32 -6.44
CA GLU A 325 10.51 10.58 -7.78
C GLU A 325 9.53 10.17 -8.89
N ILE A 326 8.87 9.00 -8.77
CA ILE A 326 7.80 8.59 -9.70
C ILE A 326 6.65 9.58 -9.66
N ILE A 327 6.16 9.97 -8.47
CA ILE A 327 5.10 10.97 -8.35
C ILE A 327 5.51 12.27 -9.03
N ALA A 328 6.71 12.78 -8.75
CA ALA A 328 7.20 14.02 -9.33
C ALA A 328 7.37 13.92 -10.86
N HIS A 329 7.80 12.78 -11.39
CA HIS A 329 8.00 12.56 -12.82
C HIS A 329 6.69 12.30 -13.58
N TYR A 330 5.70 11.73 -12.92
CA TYR A 330 4.43 11.28 -13.50
C TYR A 330 3.23 11.99 -12.87
N GLN A 331 3.40 13.17 -12.27
CA GLN A 331 2.35 13.97 -11.64
C GLN A 331 1.18 14.22 -12.61
N ASP A 332 1.47 14.39 -13.91
CA ASP A 332 0.47 14.55 -14.97
C ASP A 332 -0.06 13.22 -15.54
N LYS A 333 0.51 12.08 -15.12
CA LYS A 333 0.21 10.71 -15.62
C LYS A 333 -0.44 9.77 -14.60
N PHE A 334 -0.46 10.10 -13.30
CA PHE A 334 -1.15 9.31 -12.27
C PHE A 334 -2.38 10.01 -11.67
N LEU A 335 -2.47 11.35 -11.79
CA LEU A 335 -3.67 12.13 -11.46
C LEU A 335 -4.63 12.24 -12.65
#